data_AF-A0AAE3VQR6-F1
#
_entry.id   AF-A0AAE3VQR6-F1
#
_cell.length_a   1.000
_cell.length_b   1.000
_cell.length_c   1.000
_cell.angle_alpha   90.00
_cell.angle_beta   90.00
_cell.angle_gamma   90.00
#
_symmetry.space_group_name_H-M   'P 1'
#
loop_
_entity.id
_entity.type
_entity.pdbx_description
1 polymer ?
#
loop_
_entity_poly.entity_id
_entity_poly.type
_entity_poly.pdbx_seq_one_letter_code
_entity_poly.pdbx_strand_id
1 'polypeptide(L)' 'MGISFWQILIIAVIVVLLFGRGKISELMGDVAKGVKSFRKGLADDDDEDQKGTSDASGKTIEHTPSETVKQTSEDRSKAG' A
#
# COMPACT_ATOMS: atom_id res chain seq x y z
N MET A 1 24.78 -28.83 6.97
CA MET A 1 24.80 -27.45 6.43
C MET A 1 23.38 -27.09 6.03
N GLY A 2 22.61 -26.51 6.96
CA GLY A 2 21.20 -26.17 6.74
C GLY A 2 21.05 -24.86 5.98
N ILE A 3 19.88 -24.67 5.37
CA ILE A 3 19.51 -23.38 4.79
C ILE A 3 19.45 -22.37 5.92
N SER A 4 20.46 -21.50 6.00
CA SER A 4 20.48 -20.40 6.95
C SER A 4 19.72 -19.21 6.39
N PHE A 5 19.21 -18.38 7.28
CA PHE A 5 18.44 -17.17 6.93
C PHE A 5 19.21 -16.27 5.95
N TRP A 6 20.54 -16.21 6.08
CA TRP A 6 21.44 -15.49 5.19
C TRP A 6 21.37 -15.96 3.72
N GLN A 7 21.21 -17.26 3.46
CA GLN A 7 21.07 -17.79 2.11
C GLN A 7 19.74 -17.39 1.49
N ILE A 8 18.66 -17.43 2.27
CA ILE A 8 17.31 -17.04 1.80
C ILE A 8 17.31 -15.56 1.38
N LEU A 9 17.97 -14.68 2.15
CA LEU A 9 18.06 -13.25 1.84
C LEU A 9 18.81 -13.02 0.51
N ILE A 10 19.95 -13.71 0.30
CA ILE A 10 20.70 -13.65 -0.97
C ILE A 10 19.81 -14.09 -2.15
N ILE A 11 19.07 -15.18 -2.00
CA ILE A 11 18.19 -15.70 -3.06
C ILE A 11 17.06 -14.72 -3.35
N ALA A 12 16.44 -14.15 -2.31
CA ALA A 12 15.38 -13.17 -2.45
C ALA A 12 15.83 -11.94 -3.25
N VAL A 13 17.05 -11.43 -3.00
CA VAL A 13 17.61 -10.30 -3.77
C VAL A 13 17.76 -10.65 -5.25
N ILE A 14 18.24 -11.85 -5.58
CA ILE A 14 18.38 -12.31 -6.96
C ILE A 14 17.00 -12.40 -7.63
N VAL A 15 16.00 -12.97 -6.96
CA VAL A 15 14.62 -13.06 -7.47
C VAL A 15 14.06 -11.66 -7.73
N VAL A 16 14.26 -10.71 -6.82
CA VAL A 16 13.81 -9.32 -7.00
C VAL A 16 14.50 -8.63 -8.17
N LEU A 17 15.78 -8.91 -8.42
CA LEU A 17 16.51 -8.37 -9.57
C LEU A 17 16.04 -8.97 -10.90
N LEU A 18 15.74 -10.27 -10.94
CA LEU A 18 15.31 -10.96 -12.16
C LEU A 18 13.87 -10.59 -12.56
N PHE A 19 12.96 -10.54 -11.59
CA PHE A 19 11.54 -10.28 -11.84
C PHE A 19 11.18 -8.80 -11.71
N GLY A 20 12.05 -8.00 -11.08
CA GLY A 20 11.82 -6.58 -10.80
C GLY A 20 10.82 -6.33 -9.67
N ARG A 21 10.95 -5.18 -9.00
CA ARG A 21 10.05 -4.77 -7.90
C ARG A 21 8.59 -4.60 -8.31
N GLY A 22 8.31 -4.22 -9.56
CA GLY A 22 6.95 -3.96 -10.04
C GLY A 22 6.08 -5.21 -10.05
N LYS A 23 6.56 -6.29 -10.67
CA LYS A 23 5.84 -7.56 -10.77
C LYS A 23 5.62 -8.19 -9.39
N ILE A 24 6.63 -8.15 -8.53
CA ILE A 24 6.55 -8.73 -7.18
C ILE A 24 5.57 -7.94 -6.30
N SER A 25 5.57 -6.61 -6.37
CA SER A 25 4.67 -5.78 -5.54
C SER A 25 3.19 -5.99 -5.91
N GLU A 26 2.89 -6.18 -7.19
CA GLU A 26 1.54 -6.43 -7.67
C GLU A 26 1.04 -7.82 -7.26
N LEU A 27 1.89 -8.85 -7.45
CA LEU A 27 1.60 -10.22 -7.01
C LEU A 27 1.47 -10.34 -5.48
N MET A 28 2.36 -9.67 -4.73
CA MET A 28 2.31 -9.68 -3.27
C MET A 28 1.06 -8.96 -2.73
N GLY A 29 0.58 -7.93 -3.44
CA GLY A 29 -0.67 -7.25 -3.11
C GLY A 29 -1.89 -8.17 -3.19
N ASP A 30 -1.98 -8.98 -4.26
CA ASP A 30 -3.08 -9.94 -4.42
C ASP A 30 -2.97 -11.14 -3.48
N VAL A 31 -1.76 -11.63 -3.23
CA VAL A 31 -1.51 -12.66 -2.21
C VAL A 31 -1.88 -12.13 -0.82
N ALA A 32 -1.50 -10.89 -0.47
CA ALA A 32 -1.82 -10.29 0.82
C ALA A 32 -3.32 -10.14 1.03
N LYS A 33 -4.09 -9.75 0.00
CA LYS A 33 -5.56 -9.69 0.06
C LYS A 33 -6.16 -11.08 0.29
N GLY A 34 -5.69 -12.10 -0.44
CA GLY A 34 -6.16 -13.48 -0.28
C GLY A 34 -5.88 -14.05 1.12
N VAL A 35 -4.64 -13.87 1.60
CA VAL A 35 -4.24 -14.29 2.95
C VAL A 35 -4.98 -13.51 4.02
N LYS A 36 -5.23 -12.20 3.84
CA LYS A 36 -6.00 -11.38 4.79
C LYS A 36 -7.45 -11.84 4.89
N SER A 37 -8.11 -12.11 3.76
CA SER A 37 -9.49 -12.64 3.77
C SER A 37 -9.55 -14.05 4.37
N PHE A 38 -8.53 -14.88 4.14
CA PHE A 38 -8.43 -16.19 4.76
C PHE A 38 -8.25 -16.09 6.28
N ARG A 39 -7.37 -15.20 6.75
CA ARG A 39 -7.18 -14.91 8.18
C ARG A 39 -8.43 -14.32 8.82
N LYS A 40 -9.12 -13.40 8.14
CA LYS A 40 -10.39 -12.81 8.59
C LYS A 40 -11.47 -13.88 8.70
N GLY A 41 -11.58 -14.78 7.72
CA GLY A 41 -12.55 -15.88 7.75
C GLY A 41 -12.30 -16.88 8.88
N LEU A 42 -11.04 -17.26 9.11
CA LEU A 42 -10.67 -18.09 10.27
C LEU A 42 -10.92 -17.38 11.60
N ALA A 43 -10.65 -16.08 11.68
CA ALA A 43 -10.87 -15.31 12.91
C ALA A 43 -12.36 -15.00 13.16
N ASP A 44 -13.21 -14.88 12.13
CA ASP A 44 -14.66 -14.73 12.31
C ASP A 44 -15.30 -16.00 12.94
N ASP A 45 -14.73 -17.19 12.68
CA ASP A 45 -15.17 -18.45 13.30
C ASP A 45 -14.69 -18.58 14.77
N ASP A 46 -13.59 -17.91 15.14
CA ASP A 46 -12.99 -17.97 16.49
C ASP A 46 -13.32 -16.74 17.39
N ASP A 47 -13.68 -15.59 16.80
CA ASP A 47 -13.84 -14.29 17.50
C ASP A 47 -15.11 -13.53 17.05
N GLU A 48 -16.30 -13.91 17.53
CA GLU A 48 -17.51 -13.04 17.43
C GLU A 48 -17.41 -11.75 18.29
N ASP A 49 -16.31 -11.53 19.04
CA ASP A 49 -16.23 -10.49 20.09
C ASP A 49 -15.25 -9.31 19.86
N GLN A 50 -14.49 -9.23 18.76
CA GLN A 50 -13.56 -8.09 18.56
C GLN A 50 -13.68 -7.44 17.18
N LYS A 51 -14.75 -6.67 17.01
CA LYS A 51 -14.94 -5.73 15.92
C LYS A 51 -13.89 -4.61 16.00
N GLY A 52 -12.90 -4.67 15.10
CA GLY A 52 -12.18 -3.50 14.65
C GLY A 52 -10.67 -3.67 14.64
N THR A 53 -10.10 -3.87 13.46
CA THR A 53 -9.01 -3.03 12.93
C THR A 53 -8.62 -3.52 11.54
N SER A 54 -8.16 -2.58 10.74
CA SER A 54 -7.46 -2.76 9.46
C SER A 54 -8.31 -2.61 8.20
N ASP A 55 -9.13 -1.56 8.14
CA ASP A 55 -9.20 -0.75 6.93
C ASP A 55 -7.86 -0.02 6.76
N ALA A 56 -6.97 -0.63 5.97
CA ALA A 56 -5.78 0.02 5.45
C ALA A 56 -5.70 -0.30 3.95
N SER A 57 -6.76 0.07 3.24
CA SER A 57 -6.77 0.18 1.79
C SER A 57 -6.68 1.67 1.45
N GLY A 58 -5.51 2.08 0.94
CA GLY A 58 -5.36 3.20 0.03
C GLY A 58 -5.93 4.55 0.44
N LYS A 59 -5.21 5.32 1.27
CA LYS A 59 -5.19 6.77 1.07
C LYS A 59 -4.29 7.03 -0.14
N THR A 60 -4.90 7.10 -1.32
CA THR A 60 -4.32 7.64 -2.55
C THR A 60 -3.56 8.93 -2.20
N ILE A 61 -2.23 8.93 -2.39
CA ILE A 61 -1.47 10.16 -2.48
C ILE A 61 -1.79 10.71 -3.87
N GLU A 62 -2.76 11.63 -3.94
CA GLU A 62 -2.97 12.49 -5.09
C GLU A 62 -1.66 13.23 -5.36
N HIS A 63 -1.02 12.85 -6.46
CA HIS A 63 0.07 13.59 -7.05
C HIS A 63 -0.53 14.79 -7.79
N THR A 64 -0.74 15.92 -7.10
CA THR A 64 -0.82 17.23 -7.75
C THR A 64 0.61 17.72 -7.98
N PRO A 65 1.14 17.68 -9.22
CA PRO A 65 2.41 18.33 -9.48
C PRO A 65 2.16 19.84 -9.39
N SER A 66 2.87 20.46 -8.45
CA SER A 66 3.38 21.82 -8.51
C SER A 66 3.02 22.64 -9.76
N GLU A 67 2.17 23.65 -9.59
CA GLU A 67 2.49 24.97 -10.14
C GLU A 67 2.06 26.06 -9.14
N THR A 68 3.07 26.57 -8.44
CA THR A 68 3.05 27.87 -7.79
C THR A 68 3.18 28.95 -8.89
N VAL A 69 2.54 30.10 -8.67
CA VAL A 69 2.61 31.38 -9.41
C VAL A 69 1.58 31.56 -10.55
N LYS A 70 0.51 32.32 -10.30
CA LYS A 70 0.25 33.69 -10.85
C LYS A 70 -1.16 34.18 -10.52
N GLN A 71 -1.26 35.50 -10.31
CA GLN A 71 -2.45 36.36 -10.17
C GLN A 71 -3.00 36.59 -8.76
N THR A 72 -2.25 37.40 -8.01
CA THR A 72 -2.82 38.60 -7.41
C THR A 72 -3.30 39.51 -8.55
N SER A 73 -4.57 39.90 -8.54
CA SER A 73 -5.07 41.25 -8.91
C SER A 73 -6.59 41.20 -9.08
N GLU A 74 -7.28 42.01 -8.28
CA GLU A 74 -8.48 42.76 -8.65
C GLU A 74 -9.71 41.98 -9.14
N ASP A 75 -10.75 41.89 -8.30
CA ASP A 75 -11.94 42.68 -8.63
C ASP A 75 -12.77 43.06 -7.40
N ARG A 76 -13.13 44.32 -7.41
CA ARG A 76 -13.70 45.14 -6.34
C ARG A 76 -15.20 44.83 -6.24
N SER A 77 -15.61 43.96 -5.32
CA SER A 77 -17.02 43.82 -4.93
C SER A 77 -17.25 44.27 -3.50
N LYS A 78 -17.42 45.58 -3.32
CA LYS A 78 -18.24 46.22 -2.27
C LYS A 78 -18.09 47.75 -2.34
N ALA A 79 -19.03 48.40 -3.02
CA ALA A 79 -19.62 49.71 -2.70
C ALA A 79 -20.35 50.23 -3.94
N GLY A 80 -21.67 50.28 -3.89
CA GLY A 80 -22.57 50.74 -4.94
C GLY A 80 -23.97 50.23 -4.69
#